data_AF-A0A353V7Z9-F1
#
_entry.id   AF-A0A353V7Z9-F1
#
_cell.length_a   1.000
_cell.length_b   1.000
_cell.length_c   1.000
_cell.angle_alpha   90.00
_cell.angle_beta   90.00
_cell.angle_gamma   90.00
#
_symmetry.space_group_name_H-M   'P 1'
#
loop_
_entity.id
_entity.type
_entity.pdbx_description
1 polymer ?
#
loop_
_entity_poly.entity_id
_entity_poly.type
_entity_poly.pdbx_seq_one_letter_code
_entity_poly.pdbx_strand_id
1 'polypeptide(L)'
;PPPFCEVVGAIGAALAELAPRLAERARAELAEYLAGRRTFFSVPVDLAALPPFQLRVLAAARRIPFGTTVSYAELARRIGRPRAARAVGNALGANPVPVIVPCHRVIRGDGTWGHYALGGAMKTALLRLERVTPAVVGCTSTRIVCRHGCAAERRVREAHRVVFASVDDARSVGYRPCRVCRPARLA
;
A
#
# COMPACT_ATOMS: atom_id res chain seq x y z
N PRO A 1 8.89 40.41 -7.41
CA PRO A 1 8.19 39.11 -7.15
C PRO A 1 6.94 39.07 -8.02
N PRO A 2 6.59 37.94 -8.66
CA PRO A 2 5.36 37.86 -9.43
C PRO A 2 4.16 38.16 -8.51
N PRO A 3 3.12 38.85 -9.00
CA PRO A 3 1.91 39.10 -8.22
C PRO A 3 1.28 37.77 -7.79
N PHE A 4 0.76 37.71 -6.56
CA PHE A 4 0.19 36.51 -5.96
C PHE A 4 -0.84 35.80 -6.84
N CYS A 5 -1.62 36.57 -7.62
CA CYS A 5 -2.59 36.05 -8.59
C CYS A 5 -1.96 35.21 -9.72
N GLU A 6 -0.80 35.62 -10.24
CA GLU A 6 -0.08 34.85 -11.28
C GLU A 6 0.48 33.54 -10.71
N VAL A 7 0.95 33.55 -9.46
CA VAL A 7 1.42 32.34 -8.77
C VAL A 7 0.27 31.35 -8.55
N VAL A 8 -0.89 31.82 -8.10
CA VAL A 8 -2.08 30.98 -7.92
C VAL A 8 -2.58 30.43 -9.26
N GLY A 9 -2.57 31.24 -10.32
CA GLY A 9 -2.93 30.79 -11.67
C GLY A 9 -1.99 29.70 -12.20
N ALA A 10 -0.68 29.87 -12.02
CA ALA A 10 0.32 28.88 -12.42
C ALA A 10 0.21 27.57 -11.62
N ILE A 11 -0.08 27.65 -10.32
CA ILE A 11 -0.36 26.47 -9.48
C ILE A 11 -1.63 25.76 -9.97
N GLY A 12 -2.69 26.50 -10.28
CA GLY A 12 -3.95 25.95 -10.81
C GLY A 12 -3.75 25.19 -12.12
N ALA A 13 -3.02 25.77 -13.07
CA ALA A 13 -2.68 25.12 -14.34
C ALA A 13 -1.81 23.86 -14.13
N ALA A 14 -0.79 23.93 -13.27
CA ALA A 14 0.05 22.78 -12.96
C ALA A 14 -0.74 21.64 -12.30
N LEU A 15 -1.69 21.95 -11.41
CA LEU A 15 -2.58 20.97 -10.80
C LEU A 15 -3.53 20.35 -11.83
N ALA A 16 -4.06 21.14 -12.77
CA ALA A 16 -4.93 20.67 -13.84
C ALA A 16 -4.21 19.67 -14.78
N GLU A 17 -2.93 19.89 -15.07
CA GLU A 17 -2.12 18.94 -15.86
C GLU A 17 -1.67 17.72 -15.06
N LEU A 18 -1.42 17.87 -13.76
CA LEU A 18 -0.95 16.80 -12.89
C LEU A 18 -2.05 15.78 -12.60
N ALA A 19 -3.30 16.23 -12.39
CA ALA A 19 -4.40 15.37 -11.99
C ALA A 19 -4.67 14.20 -12.97
N PRO A 20 -4.76 14.40 -14.30
CA PRO A 20 -4.89 13.30 -15.25
C PRO A 20 -3.73 12.30 -15.19
N ARG A 21 -2.49 12.78 -15.03
CA ARG A 21 -1.30 11.92 -14.92
C ARG A 21 -1.33 11.07 -13.66
N LEU A 22 -1.80 11.63 -12.54
CA LEU A 22 -1.96 10.90 -11.28
C LEU A 22 -3.09 9.86 -11.37
N ALA A 23 -4.22 10.21 -11.99
CA ALA A 23 -5.33 9.28 -12.21
C ALA A 23 -4.90 8.11 -13.11
N GLU A 24 -4.19 8.40 -14.20
CA GLU A 24 -3.68 7.37 -15.11
C GLU A 24 -2.65 6.48 -14.42
N ARG A 25 -1.75 7.06 -13.61
CA ARG A 25 -0.86 6.27 -12.74
C ARG A 25 -1.68 5.38 -11.81
N ALA A 26 -2.65 5.92 -11.07
CA ALA A 26 -3.49 5.12 -10.17
C ALA A 26 -4.13 3.93 -10.88
N ARG A 27 -4.71 4.17 -12.06
CA ARG A 27 -5.33 3.14 -12.91
C ARG A 27 -4.34 2.04 -13.29
N ALA A 28 -3.16 2.42 -13.78
CA ALA A 28 -2.11 1.47 -14.16
C ALA A 28 -1.61 0.66 -12.96
N GLU A 29 -1.35 1.32 -11.81
CA GLU A 29 -0.89 0.64 -10.60
C GLU A 29 -1.95 -0.30 -10.03
N LEU A 30 -3.22 0.09 -10.04
CA LEU A 30 -4.34 -0.77 -9.63
C LEU A 30 -4.48 -1.99 -10.54
N ALA A 31 -4.39 -1.81 -11.86
CA ALA A 31 -4.44 -2.92 -12.80
C ALA A 31 -3.28 -3.91 -12.58
N GLU A 32 -2.06 -3.41 -12.37
CA GLU A 32 -0.91 -4.26 -12.05
C GLU A 32 -1.05 -4.98 -10.71
N TYR A 33 -1.61 -4.29 -9.71
CA TYR A 33 -1.88 -4.85 -8.40
C TYR A 33 -2.87 -6.01 -8.50
N LEU A 34 -4.03 -5.76 -9.10
CA LEU A 34 -5.10 -6.76 -9.26
C LEU A 34 -4.67 -7.95 -10.14
N ALA A 35 -3.69 -7.75 -11.02
CA ALA A 35 -3.05 -8.82 -11.79
C ALA A 35 -1.90 -9.55 -11.05
N GLY A 36 -1.62 -9.22 -9.79
CA GLY A 36 -0.54 -9.85 -9.01
C GLY A 36 0.88 -9.49 -9.48
N ARG A 37 1.03 -8.39 -10.23
CA ARG A 37 2.32 -7.93 -10.78
C ARG A 37 2.96 -6.80 -9.97
N ARG A 38 2.36 -6.43 -8.83
CA ARG A 38 2.77 -5.31 -7.98
C ARG A 38 2.26 -5.48 -6.55
N THR A 39 3.08 -5.09 -5.59
CA THR A 39 2.74 -5.18 -4.15
C THR A 39 2.69 -3.83 -3.44
N PHE A 40 2.86 -2.72 -4.17
CA PHE A 40 2.84 -1.37 -3.60
C PHE A 40 2.33 -0.30 -4.58
N PHE A 41 1.78 0.77 -4.02
CA PHE A 41 1.37 1.97 -4.76
C PHE A 41 2.40 3.08 -4.59
N SER A 42 2.67 3.82 -5.68
CA SER A 42 3.49 5.03 -5.68
C SER A 42 2.66 6.29 -5.96
N VAL A 43 1.42 6.14 -6.43
CA VAL A 43 0.49 7.26 -6.54
C VAL A 43 0.29 7.93 -5.18
N PRO A 44 0.49 9.26 -5.07
CA PRO A 44 0.20 9.99 -3.84
C PRO A 44 -1.30 9.96 -3.56
N VAL A 45 -1.65 9.85 -2.28
CA VAL A 45 -3.03 9.96 -1.79
C VAL A 45 -3.04 11.09 -0.79
N ASP A 46 -3.83 12.12 -1.09
CA ASP A 46 -4.15 13.18 -0.14
C ASP A 46 -5.37 12.79 0.68
N LEU A 47 -5.21 12.82 2.00
CA LEU A 47 -6.26 12.53 2.97
C LEU A 47 -6.49 13.70 3.94
N ALA A 48 -5.85 14.86 3.71
CA ALA A 48 -5.75 15.95 4.69
C ALA A 48 -7.11 16.49 5.16
N ALA A 49 -8.14 16.40 4.31
CA ALA A 49 -9.51 16.83 4.65
C ALA A 49 -10.25 15.86 5.59
N LEU A 50 -9.70 14.68 5.90
CA LEU A 50 -10.36 13.71 6.76
C LEU A 50 -10.22 14.06 8.26
N PRO A 51 -11.20 13.69 9.10
CA PRO A 51 -11.12 13.89 10.54
C PRO A 51 -9.84 13.30 11.17
N PRO A 52 -9.24 13.92 12.19
CA PRO A 52 -7.96 13.48 12.77
C PRO A 52 -7.93 12.03 13.25
N PHE A 53 -9.06 11.51 13.74
CA PHE A 53 -9.17 10.10 14.11
C PHE A 53 -9.08 9.17 12.89
N GLN A 54 -9.81 9.49 11.82
CA GLN A 54 -9.81 8.72 10.58
C GLN A 54 -8.43 8.75 9.91
N LEU A 55 -7.78 9.92 9.86
CA LEU A 55 -6.41 10.07 9.39
C LEU A 55 -5.44 9.11 10.08
N ARG A 56 -5.48 9.04 11.42
CA ARG A 56 -4.62 8.12 12.19
C ARG A 56 -4.92 6.66 11.89
N VAL A 57 -6.20 6.29 11.78
CA VAL A 57 -6.62 4.93 11.44
C VAL A 57 -6.10 4.53 10.05
N LEU A 58 -6.33 5.36 9.03
CA LEU A 58 -5.91 5.07 7.66
C LEU A 58 -4.37 5.07 7.53
N ALA A 59 -3.67 5.97 8.24
CA ALA A 59 -2.22 5.97 8.31
C ALA A 59 -1.65 4.70 8.96
N ALA A 60 -2.29 4.19 10.02
CA ALA A 60 -1.93 2.92 10.63
C ALA A 60 -2.23 1.73 9.70
N ALA A 61 -3.35 1.75 8.99
CA ALA A 61 -3.71 0.72 8.02
C ALA A 61 -2.71 0.65 6.85
N ARG A 62 -2.21 1.80 6.35
CA ARG A 62 -1.17 1.86 5.31
C ARG A 62 0.15 1.19 5.69
N ARG A 63 0.41 0.99 6.99
CA ARG A 63 1.61 0.29 7.47
C ARG A 63 1.42 -1.22 7.62
N ILE A 64 0.24 -1.77 7.34
CA ILE A 64 0.03 -3.21 7.37
C ILE A 64 0.71 -3.81 6.13
N PRO A 65 1.70 -4.72 6.29
CA PRO A 65 2.41 -5.29 5.16
C PRO A 65 1.49 -6.04 4.19
N PHE A 66 1.87 -6.05 2.91
CA PHE A 66 1.22 -6.85 1.89
C PHE A 66 1.26 -8.35 2.27
N GLY A 67 0.16 -9.06 2.07
CA GLY A 67 0.01 -10.48 2.42
C GLY A 67 -0.37 -10.74 3.88
N THR A 68 -0.41 -9.70 4.72
CA THR A 68 -0.67 -9.84 6.16
C THR A 68 -1.99 -9.21 6.58
N THR A 69 -2.52 -9.65 7.72
CA THR A 69 -3.76 -9.10 8.29
C THR A 69 -3.58 -8.74 9.76
N VAL A 70 -4.34 -7.75 10.22
CA VAL A 70 -4.42 -7.37 11.64
C VAL A 70 -5.87 -7.30 12.07
N SER A 71 -6.14 -7.44 13.37
CA SER A 71 -7.50 -7.26 13.88
C SER A 71 -7.83 -5.78 14.06
N TYR A 72 -9.13 -5.43 14.09
CA TYR A 72 -9.57 -4.09 14.48
C TYR A 72 -9.04 -3.67 15.86
N ALA A 73 -8.96 -4.60 16.81
CA ALA A 73 -8.44 -4.36 18.15
C ALA A 73 -6.93 -4.10 18.16
N GLU A 74 -6.17 -4.88 17.36
CA GLU A 74 -4.73 -4.64 17.15
C GLU A 74 -4.49 -3.25 16.54
N LEU A 75 -5.25 -2.89 15.50
CA LEU A 75 -5.10 -1.56 14.89
C LEU A 75 -5.48 -0.43 15.85
N ALA A 76 -6.52 -0.63 16.68
CA ALA A 76 -6.92 0.31 17.73
C ALA A 76 -5.82 0.49 18.80
N ARG A 77 -5.10 -0.58 19.16
CA ARG A 77 -3.91 -0.50 20.02
C ARG A 77 -2.78 0.29 19.37
N ARG A 78 -2.48 0.05 18.09
CA ARG A 78 -1.42 0.76 17.34
C ARG A 78 -1.60 2.28 17.30
N ILE A 79 -2.85 2.76 17.36
CA ILE A 79 -3.15 4.20 17.38
C ILE A 79 -3.34 4.77 18.80
N GLY A 80 -3.02 4.00 19.84
CA GLY A 80 -3.14 4.42 21.24
C GLY A 80 -4.59 4.58 21.72
N ARG A 81 -5.52 3.80 21.15
CA ARG A 81 -6.96 3.82 21.49
C ARG A 81 -7.51 2.39 21.63
N PRO A 82 -7.04 1.59 22.61
CA PRO A 82 -7.33 0.14 22.69
C PRO A 82 -8.83 -0.21 22.72
N ARG A 83 -9.68 0.67 23.27
CA ARG A 83 -11.15 0.47 23.35
C ARG A 83 -11.91 0.91 22.09
N ALA A 84 -11.23 1.36 21.03
CA ALA A 84 -11.84 2.00 19.87
C ALA A 84 -12.06 1.07 18.66
N ALA A 85 -12.04 -0.26 18.83
CA ALA A 85 -12.13 -1.20 17.71
C ALA A 85 -13.34 -0.95 16.78
N ARG A 86 -14.52 -0.63 17.34
CA ARG A 86 -15.72 -0.30 16.55
C ARG A 86 -15.56 1.01 15.77
N ALA A 87 -15.01 2.05 16.40
CA ALA A 87 -14.75 3.33 15.75
C ALA A 87 -13.68 3.19 14.64
N VAL A 88 -12.67 2.35 14.85
CA VAL A 88 -11.70 1.97 13.80
C VAL A 88 -12.41 1.30 12.63
N GLY A 89 -13.34 0.37 12.89
CA GLY A 89 -14.18 -0.24 11.85
C GLY A 89 -14.95 0.78 11.02
N ASN A 90 -15.62 1.74 11.67
CA ASN A 90 -16.36 2.81 10.98
C ASN A 90 -15.42 3.69 10.14
N ALA A 91 -14.27 4.09 10.69
CA ALA A 91 -13.28 4.91 9.98
C ALA A 91 -12.69 4.20 8.74
N LEU A 92 -12.48 2.88 8.81
CA LEU A 92 -12.04 2.06 7.69
C LEU A 92 -13.14 1.84 6.64
N GLY A 93 -14.40 1.73 7.09
CA GLY A 93 -15.56 1.62 6.20
C GLY A 93 -15.76 2.88 5.36
N ALA A 94 -15.41 4.04 5.90
CA ALA A 94 -15.42 5.34 5.21
C ALA A 94 -14.11 5.66 4.47
N ASN A 95 -13.27 4.66 4.16
CA ASN A 95 -12.03 4.88 3.41
C ASN A 95 -12.33 5.36 1.98
N PRO A 96 -11.92 6.58 1.58
CA PRO A 96 -12.22 7.12 0.25
C PRO A 96 -11.41 6.48 -0.88
N VAL A 97 -10.33 5.77 -0.56
CA VAL A 97 -9.45 5.10 -1.54
C VAL A 97 -9.18 3.64 -1.15
N PRO A 98 -10.19 2.75 -1.23
CA PRO A 98 -10.00 1.32 -0.99
C PRO A 98 -8.90 0.72 -1.89
N VAL A 99 -8.36 -0.42 -1.49
CA VAL A 99 -7.21 -1.10 -2.13
C VAL A 99 -5.88 -0.35 -1.96
N ILE A 100 -5.81 0.94 -2.32
CA ILE A 100 -4.60 1.76 -2.17
C ILE A 100 -4.30 2.00 -0.69
N VAL A 101 -5.32 2.41 0.07
CA VAL A 101 -5.30 2.32 1.53
C VAL A 101 -5.92 0.97 1.91
N PRO A 102 -5.16 0.03 2.49
CA PRO A 102 -5.52 -1.39 2.49
C PRO A 102 -6.46 -1.76 3.64
N CYS A 103 -7.66 -1.19 3.68
CA CYS A 103 -8.65 -1.49 4.72
C CYS A 103 -9.16 -2.95 4.68
N HIS A 104 -9.00 -3.66 3.56
CA HIS A 104 -9.28 -5.10 3.45
C HIS A 104 -8.34 -5.97 4.28
N ARG A 105 -7.15 -5.48 4.68
CA ARG A 105 -6.21 -6.21 5.56
C ARG A 105 -6.62 -6.20 7.04
N VAL A 106 -7.68 -5.48 7.39
CA VAL A 106 -8.18 -5.41 8.77
C VAL A 106 -9.39 -6.35 8.91
N ILE A 107 -9.32 -7.28 9.85
CA ILE A 107 -10.33 -8.33 10.06
C ILE A 107 -10.80 -8.38 11.52
N ARG A 108 -11.81 -9.21 11.82
CA ARG A 108 -12.22 -9.47 13.20
C ARG A 108 -11.20 -10.40 13.88
N GLY A 109 -11.19 -10.41 15.21
CA GLY A 109 -10.25 -11.22 16.00
C GLY A 109 -10.47 -12.73 15.86
N ASP A 110 -11.68 -13.15 15.49
CA ASP A 110 -12.06 -14.54 15.24
C ASP A 110 -11.68 -15.05 13.83
N GLY A 111 -10.98 -14.24 13.04
CA GLY A 111 -10.60 -14.57 11.67
C GLY A 111 -11.67 -14.28 10.61
N THR A 112 -12.91 -13.95 11.02
CA THR A 112 -13.96 -13.51 10.09
C THR A 112 -13.75 -12.05 9.70
N TRP A 113 -14.48 -11.56 8.70
CA TRP A 113 -14.46 -10.13 8.35
C TRP A 113 -15.86 -9.52 8.35
N GLY A 114 -15.90 -8.24 8.77
CA GLY A 114 -17.10 -7.42 8.68
C GLY A 114 -17.37 -6.91 7.27
N HIS A 115 -18.33 -5.99 7.19
CA HIS A 115 -18.65 -5.29 5.95
C HIS A 115 -17.40 -4.64 5.34
N TYR A 116 -17.28 -4.76 4.02
CA TYR A 116 -16.25 -4.12 3.23
C TYR A 116 -16.94 -3.29 2.15
N ALA A 117 -16.49 -2.04 1.96
CA ALA A 117 -17.15 -1.09 1.07
C ALA A 117 -17.25 -1.58 -0.39
N LEU A 118 -16.30 -2.40 -0.85
CA LEU A 118 -16.34 -3.01 -2.19
C LEU A 118 -16.94 -4.43 -2.21
N GLY A 119 -17.59 -4.86 -1.13
CA GLY A 119 -18.22 -6.17 -1.00
C GLY A 119 -17.31 -7.30 -0.50
N GLY A 120 -17.90 -8.28 0.18
CA GLY A 120 -17.16 -9.40 0.79
C GLY A 120 -16.36 -10.23 -0.22
N ALA A 121 -16.90 -10.47 -1.42
CA ALA A 121 -16.22 -11.20 -2.49
C ALA A 121 -14.90 -10.52 -2.91
N MET A 122 -14.92 -9.19 -3.05
CA MET A 122 -13.72 -8.41 -3.37
C MET A 122 -12.68 -8.51 -2.25
N LYS A 123 -13.10 -8.42 -0.98
CA LYS A 123 -12.19 -8.59 0.16
C LYS A 123 -11.50 -9.95 0.14
N THR A 124 -12.26 -11.02 -0.10
CA THR A 124 -11.72 -12.38 -0.21
C THR A 124 -10.74 -12.50 -1.37
N ALA A 125 -11.09 -11.96 -2.54
CA ALA A 125 -10.23 -11.99 -3.72
C ALA A 125 -8.90 -11.25 -3.48
N LEU A 126 -8.95 -10.05 -2.89
CA LEU A 126 -7.75 -9.26 -2.55
C LEU A 126 -6.87 -10.00 -1.54
N LEU A 127 -7.43 -10.54 -0.45
CA LEU A 127 -6.65 -11.28 0.54
C LEU A 127 -6.01 -12.54 -0.06
N ARG A 128 -6.72 -13.26 -0.94
CA ARG A 128 -6.17 -14.43 -1.64
C ARG A 128 -5.04 -14.03 -2.58
N LEU A 129 -5.25 -13.00 -3.42
CA LEU A 129 -4.26 -12.44 -4.32
C LEU A 129 -2.98 -12.07 -3.56
N GLU A 130 -3.11 -11.38 -2.43
CA GLU A 130 -1.95 -10.98 -1.64
C GLU A 130 -1.18 -12.16 -1.04
N ARG A 131 -1.87 -13.23 -0.64
CA ARG A 131 -1.22 -14.42 -0.06
C ARG A 131 -0.43 -15.24 -1.08
N VAL A 132 -0.84 -15.24 -2.35
CA VAL A 132 -0.17 -16.02 -3.41
C VAL A 132 0.84 -15.21 -4.21
N THR A 133 0.89 -13.90 -4.01
CA THR A 133 1.83 -13.01 -4.72
C THR A 133 3.08 -12.81 -3.86
N PRO A 134 4.29 -13.01 -4.42
CA PRO A 134 5.52 -12.77 -3.67
C PRO A 134 5.62 -11.29 -3.28
N ALA A 135 5.85 -11.01 -1.98
CA ALA A 135 6.00 -9.64 -1.50
C ALA A 135 7.29 -8.99 -2.02
N VAL A 136 8.37 -9.77 -2.02
CA VAL A 136 9.72 -9.33 -2.40
C VAL A 136 10.42 -10.35 -3.28
N VAL A 137 11.22 -9.84 -4.22
CA VAL A 137 11.97 -10.62 -5.21
C VAL A 137 13.39 -10.08 -5.26
N GLY A 138 14.38 -10.98 -5.20
CA GLY A 138 15.78 -10.68 -5.36
C GLY A 138 16.33 -11.01 -6.74
N CYS A 139 17.48 -10.43 -7.04
CA CYS A 139 18.29 -10.73 -8.21
C CYS A 139 19.59 -11.44 -7.80
N THR A 140 19.83 -12.66 -8.29
CA THR A 140 21.00 -13.47 -7.91
C THR A 140 22.33 -12.84 -8.35
N SER A 141 22.35 -12.10 -9.46
CA SER A 141 23.57 -11.45 -9.97
C SER A 141 23.94 -10.18 -9.21
N THR A 142 22.97 -9.33 -8.85
CA THR A 142 23.25 -8.06 -8.15
C THR A 142 23.15 -8.16 -6.63
N ARG A 143 22.58 -9.25 -6.11
CA ARG A 143 22.22 -9.43 -4.69
C ARG A 143 21.37 -8.28 -4.15
N ILE A 144 20.48 -7.74 -4.98
CA ILE A 144 19.51 -6.70 -4.58
C ILE A 144 18.14 -7.36 -4.39
N VAL A 145 17.49 -7.08 -3.25
CA VAL A 145 16.08 -7.45 -3.01
C VAL A 145 15.16 -6.25 -3.21
N CYS A 146 14.08 -6.45 -3.94
CA CYS A 146 13.09 -5.44 -4.33
C CYS A 146 11.69 -5.84 -3.84
N ARG A 147 10.78 -4.87 -3.73
CA ARG A 147 9.34 -5.17 -3.73
C ARG A 147 8.95 -5.68 -5.11
N HIS A 148 8.07 -6.68 -5.15
CA HIS A 148 7.52 -7.18 -6.41
C HIS A 148 6.79 -6.08 -7.19
N GLY A 149 7.10 -5.97 -8.48
CA GLY A 149 6.65 -4.89 -9.35
C GLY A 149 7.52 -3.63 -9.34
N CYS A 150 8.65 -3.60 -8.63
CA CYS A 150 9.61 -2.49 -8.70
C CYS A 150 10.22 -2.36 -10.11
N ALA A 151 10.42 -1.13 -10.60
CA ALA A 151 11.04 -0.89 -11.90
C ALA A 151 12.42 -1.57 -12.08
N ALA A 152 13.20 -1.73 -11.01
CA ALA A 152 14.46 -2.47 -11.04
C ALA A 152 14.24 -3.99 -11.12
N GLU A 153 13.24 -4.51 -10.41
CA GLU A 153 12.85 -5.93 -10.40
C GLU A 153 12.26 -6.39 -11.73
N ARG A 154 11.52 -5.52 -12.44
CA ARG A 154 10.98 -5.80 -13.77
C ARG A 154 12.06 -6.00 -14.85
N ARG A 155 13.29 -5.55 -14.60
CA ARG A 155 14.43 -5.75 -15.49
C ARG A 155 15.23 -7.01 -15.16
N VAL A 156 14.93 -7.66 -14.03
CA VAL A 156 15.58 -8.91 -13.63
C VAL A 156 15.04 -10.02 -14.51
N ARG A 157 15.94 -10.65 -15.27
CA ARG A 157 15.63 -11.83 -16.09
C ARG A 157 15.16 -12.97 -15.20
N GLU A 158 14.27 -13.81 -15.70
CA GLU A 158 13.69 -14.93 -14.95
C GLU A 158 14.75 -15.83 -14.32
N ALA A 159 15.81 -16.17 -15.06
CA ALA A 159 16.93 -16.99 -14.58
C ALA A 159 17.70 -16.40 -13.38
N HIS A 160 17.53 -15.10 -13.07
CA HIS A 160 18.16 -14.45 -11.93
C HIS A 160 17.18 -14.11 -10.81
N ARG A 161 15.89 -14.45 -10.95
CA ARG A 161 14.88 -14.18 -9.92
C ARG A 161 14.97 -15.18 -8.78
N VAL A 162 14.83 -14.67 -7.57
CA VAL A 162 14.65 -15.47 -6.35
C VAL A 162 13.57 -14.81 -5.49
N VAL A 163 12.66 -15.59 -4.94
CA VAL A 163 11.62 -15.09 -4.04
C VAL A 163 12.09 -15.24 -2.59
N PHE A 164 11.84 -14.23 -1.77
CA PHE A 164 12.08 -14.29 -0.33
C PHE A 164 10.77 -14.13 0.44
N ALA A 165 10.66 -14.78 1.59
CA ALA A 165 9.51 -14.60 2.49
C ALA A 165 9.51 -13.19 3.10
N SER A 166 10.68 -12.64 3.43
CA SER A 166 10.84 -11.28 3.92
C SER A 166 12.13 -10.61 3.43
N VAL A 167 12.24 -9.30 3.67
CA VAL A 167 13.50 -8.57 3.40
C VAL A 167 14.62 -9.04 4.32
N ASP A 168 14.30 -9.45 5.54
CA ASP A 168 15.29 -9.90 6.52
C ASP A 168 15.83 -11.29 6.18
N ASP A 169 15.00 -12.18 5.62
CA ASP A 169 15.47 -13.46 5.06
C ASP A 169 16.43 -13.23 3.89
N ALA A 170 16.17 -12.23 3.04
CA ALA A 170 17.08 -11.90 1.96
C ALA A 170 18.42 -11.37 2.52
N ARG A 171 18.38 -10.54 3.56
CA ARG A 171 19.57 -9.99 4.22
C ARG A 171 20.43 -11.05 4.88
N SER A 172 19.81 -12.05 5.52
CA SER A 172 20.55 -13.13 6.19
C SER A 172 21.41 -13.94 5.21
N VAL A 173 21.03 -13.98 3.93
CA VAL A 173 21.79 -14.62 2.85
C VAL A 173 22.54 -13.62 1.94
N GLY A 174 22.77 -12.40 2.44
CA GLY A 174 23.67 -11.42 1.82
C GLY A 174 23.04 -10.50 0.76
N TYR A 175 21.71 -10.41 0.66
CA TYR A 175 21.05 -9.45 -0.23
C TYR A 175 20.90 -8.08 0.43
N ARG A 176 21.08 -7.03 -0.36
CA ARG A 176 20.89 -5.64 0.08
C ARG A 176 19.54 -5.09 -0.38
N PRO A 177 18.82 -4.32 0.44
CA PRO A 177 17.57 -3.69 0.03
C PRO A 177 17.75 -2.70 -1.12
N CYS A 178 16.86 -2.76 -2.10
CA CYS A 178 16.84 -1.83 -3.22
C CYS A 178 16.64 -0.39 -2.75
N ARG A 179 17.49 0.53 -3.24
CA ARG A 179 17.44 1.97 -2.90
C ARG A 179 16.24 2.70 -3.52
N VAL A 180 15.67 2.15 -4.60
CA VAL A 180 14.52 2.71 -5.31
C VAL A 180 13.22 2.39 -4.58
N CYS A 181 12.86 1.10 -4.47
CA CYS A 181 11.60 0.74 -3.83
C CYS A 181 11.66 0.63 -2.31
N ARG A 182 12.87 0.63 -1.72
CA ARG A 182 13.12 0.62 -0.26
C ARG A 182 12.24 -0.40 0.48
N PRO A 183 12.37 -1.70 0.17
CA PRO A 183 11.43 -2.72 0.63
C PRO A 183 11.37 -2.85 2.17
N ALA A 184 12.43 -2.43 2.88
CA ALA A 184 12.48 -2.44 4.34
C ALA A 184 11.70 -1.30 5.04
N ARG A 185 11.21 -0.28 4.33
CA ARG A 185 10.57 0.91 4.95
C ARG A 185 9.08 0.76 5.25
N LEU A 186 8.46 -0.33 4.82
CA LEU A 186 7.02 -0.58 4.92
C LEU A 186 6.70 -1.96 5.52
N ALA A 187 7.72 -2.60 6.09
CA ALA A 187 7.56 -3.71 7.02
C ALA A 187 7.35 -3.15 8.43
#